data_AF-A0A1Y4KG49-F1
#
_entry.id   AF-A0A1Y4KG49-F1
#
_cell.length_a   1.000
_cell.length_b   1.000
_cell.length_c   1.000
_cell.angle_alpha   90.00
_cell.angle_beta   90.00
_cell.angle_gamma   90.00
#
_symmetry.space_group_name_H-M   'P 1'
#
loop_
_entity.id
_entity.type
_entity.pdbx_description
1 polymer ?
#
loop_
_entity_poly.entity_id
_entity_poly.type
_entity_poly.pdbx_seq_one_letter_code
_entity_poly.pdbx_strand_id
1 'polypeptide(L)'
;MRHSLGFTYPTVVMTYFFFILVWAMWRCRKGISVGSGVALLAVTVGLYYLTDARNGFLLSCVVILVEMVLGQRSRWDGLARRLSEQRWCRVLCRVVRFGYEYCAVLLCVLLAGLCWLYPAQPAAMLNRLLSDRIRLTAQAAANYGIHLLGNSIQWVGYGGDVDWATIGERYNFVDCSYSLTLFNYGVIFSALVLVGLVLLGKRLYKQGNWNHCFLYLMVLGCCFIEPRLLEVHLNLVLFAAAPILYTCPKWLEGRK
;
A
#
# COMPACT_ATOMS: atom_id res chain seq x y z
N MET A 1 -11.39 7.63 23.88
CA MET A 1 -12.38 7.53 22.78
C MET A 1 -11.67 7.77 21.47
N ARG A 2 -12.10 7.15 20.36
CA ARG A 2 -11.53 7.38 19.02
C ARG A 2 -12.38 8.41 18.29
N HIS A 3 -11.77 9.47 17.78
CA HIS A 3 -12.46 10.55 17.07
C HIS A 3 -12.40 10.33 15.56
N SER A 4 -13.56 10.40 14.90
CA SER A 4 -13.63 10.27 13.44
C SER A 4 -13.38 11.54 12.66
N LEU A 5 -13.32 12.69 13.36
CA LEU A 5 -13.01 14.02 12.80
C LEU A 5 -13.84 14.36 11.55
N GLY A 6 -15.12 13.96 11.55
CA GLY A 6 -16.06 14.20 10.46
C GLY A 6 -16.10 13.12 9.37
N PHE A 7 -15.28 12.07 9.47
CA PHE A 7 -15.31 10.93 8.55
C PHE A 7 -16.13 9.75 9.11
N THR A 8 -16.44 8.79 8.23
CA THR A 8 -17.17 7.57 8.57
C THR A 8 -16.40 6.63 9.49
N TYR A 9 -15.07 6.59 9.38
CA TYR A 9 -14.19 5.84 10.28
C TYR A 9 -13.05 6.73 10.81
N PRO A 10 -12.60 6.52 12.07
CA PRO A 10 -11.44 7.23 12.64
C PRO A 10 -10.15 7.11 11.85
N THR A 11 -9.95 5.98 11.15
CA THR A 11 -8.72 5.73 10.39
C THR A 11 -8.62 6.58 9.13
N VAL A 12 -9.75 7.05 8.57
CA VAL A 12 -9.78 7.69 7.25
C VAL A 12 -8.89 8.92 7.20
N VAL A 13 -8.98 9.81 8.19
CA VAL A 13 -8.17 11.05 8.25
C VAL A 13 -6.68 10.73 8.15
N MET A 14 -6.25 9.69 8.85
CA MET A 14 -4.85 9.28 8.87
C MET A 14 -4.40 8.74 7.51
N THR A 15 -5.28 8.03 6.82
CA THR A 15 -5.03 7.55 5.46
C THR A 15 -4.97 8.69 4.45
N TYR A 16 -5.87 9.67 4.54
CA TYR A 16 -5.80 10.89 3.73
C TYR A 16 -4.46 11.61 3.94
N PHE A 17 -4.06 11.79 5.20
CA PHE A 17 -2.78 12.39 5.54
C PHE A 17 -1.61 11.61 4.94
N PHE A 18 -1.61 10.27 5.05
CA PHE A 18 -0.60 9.41 4.45
C PHE A 18 -0.50 9.60 2.92
N PHE A 19 -1.62 9.59 2.20
CA PHE A 19 -1.60 9.77 0.74
C PHE A 19 -1.15 11.17 0.32
N ILE A 20 -1.57 12.21 1.05
CA ILE A 20 -1.11 13.60 0.84
C ILE A 20 0.40 13.69 1.09
N LEU A 21 0.89 13.09 2.18
CA LEU A 21 2.30 13.04 2.52
C LEU A 21 3.09 12.35 1.40
N VAL A 22 2.68 11.15 0.97
CA VAL A 22 3.33 10.43 -0.14
C VAL A 22 3.37 11.29 -1.40
N TRP A 23 2.26 11.95 -1.74
CA TRP A 23 2.21 12.80 -2.93
C TRP A 23 3.11 14.04 -2.82
N ALA A 24 3.16 14.70 -1.66
CA ALA A 24 4.07 15.81 -1.40
C ALA A 24 5.53 15.36 -1.54
N MET A 25 5.88 14.22 -0.94
CA MET A 25 7.23 13.64 -1.00
C MET A 25 7.59 13.20 -2.43
N TRP A 26 6.61 12.71 -3.19
CA TRP A 26 6.81 12.37 -4.61
C TRP A 26 7.26 13.56 -5.45
N ARG A 27 6.83 14.78 -5.09
CA ARG A 27 7.24 16.03 -5.75
C ARG A 27 8.60 16.52 -5.22
N CYS A 28 8.93 16.24 -3.96
CA CYS A 28 10.19 16.60 -3.33
C CYS A 28 11.34 15.68 -3.77
N ARG A 29 12.16 16.13 -4.73
CA ARG A 29 13.29 15.36 -5.27
C ARG A 29 14.46 15.16 -4.29
N LYS A 30 14.59 16.01 -3.27
CA LYS A 30 15.77 16.10 -2.39
C LYS A 30 15.52 15.59 -0.97
N GLY A 31 14.36 14.98 -0.70
CA GLY A 31 13.91 14.70 0.67
C GLY A 31 13.55 15.97 1.43
N ILE A 32 13.39 15.84 2.76
CA ILE A 32 12.95 16.93 3.64
C ILE A 32 13.99 17.30 4.67
N SER A 33 13.97 18.56 5.11
CA SER A 33 14.82 19.00 6.21
C SER A 33 14.42 18.33 7.54
N VAL A 34 15.37 18.23 8.48
CA VAL A 34 15.10 17.66 9.81
C VAL A 34 14.00 18.44 10.53
N GLY A 35 14.00 19.78 10.44
CA GLY A 35 12.97 20.62 11.05
C GLY A 35 11.58 20.34 10.49
N SER A 36 11.45 20.26 9.16
CA SER A 36 10.19 19.90 8.49
C SER A 36 9.73 18.49 8.88
N GLY A 37 10.66 17.53 8.97
CA GLY A 37 10.35 16.16 9.38
C GLY A 37 9.84 16.05 10.81
N VAL A 38 10.47 16.77 11.76
CA VAL A 38 9.99 16.83 13.15
C VAL A 38 8.59 17.43 13.24
N ALA A 39 8.32 18.50 12.48
CA ALA A 39 6.97 19.09 12.42
C ALA A 39 5.92 18.10 11.87
N LEU A 40 6.25 17.38 10.79
CA LEU A 40 5.36 16.37 10.21
C LEU A 40 5.13 15.19 11.18
N LEU A 41 6.15 14.75 11.91
CA LEU A 41 6.01 13.72 12.94
C LEU A 41 5.10 14.19 14.08
N ALA A 42 5.21 15.45 14.52
CA ALA A 42 4.34 16.00 15.54
C ALA A 42 2.87 16.00 15.09
N VAL A 43 2.59 16.39 13.84
CA VAL A 43 1.25 16.29 13.24
C VAL A 43 0.77 14.83 13.20
N THR A 44 1.64 13.91 12.79
CA THR A 44 1.35 12.48 12.71
C THR A 44 0.98 11.90 14.09
N VAL A 45 1.72 12.26 15.14
CA VAL A 45 1.43 11.87 16.53
C VAL A 45 0.12 12.47 17.02
N GLY A 46 -0.14 13.75 16.71
CA GLY A 46 -1.41 14.40 17.04
C GLY A 46 -2.62 13.70 16.41
N LEU A 47 -2.54 13.37 15.12
CA LEU A 47 -3.58 12.60 14.44
C LEU A 47 -3.75 11.20 15.02
N TYR A 48 -2.66 10.53 15.35
CA TYR A 48 -2.72 9.21 15.99
C TYR A 48 -3.39 9.27 17.36
N TYR A 49 -3.06 10.26 18.20
CA TYR A 49 -3.68 10.44 19.51
C TYR A 49 -5.21 10.60 19.40
N LEU A 50 -5.69 11.31 18.36
CA LEU A 50 -7.12 11.53 18.14
C LEU A 50 -7.82 10.31 17.55
N THR A 51 -7.17 9.56 16.66
CA THR A 51 -7.82 8.53 15.81
C THR A 51 -7.53 7.09 16.21
N ASP A 52 -6.46 6.84 16.97
CA ASP A 52 -5.86 5.51 17.24
C ASP A 52 -5.64 4.70 15.95
N ALA A 53 -5.27 5.38 14.86
CA ALA A 53 -5.04 4.79 13.54
C ALA A 53 -3.61 4.25 13.41
N ARG A 54 -3.31 3.14 14.08
CA ARG A 54 -1.96 2.53 14.18
C ARG A 54 -1.27 2.33 12.83
N ASN A 55 -1.98 1.77 11.86
CA ASN A 55 -1.44 1.42 10.56
C ASN A 55 -1.00 2.64 9.75
N GLY A 56 -1.89 3.62 9.58
CA GLY A 56 -1.60 4.88 8.90
C GLY A 56 -0.51 5.69 9.62
N PHE A 57 -0.47 5.65 10.96
CA PHE A 57 0.59 6.23 11.76
C PHE A 57 1.97 5.64 11.47
N LEU A 58 2.10 4.31 11.56
CA LEU A 58 3.38 3.64 11.33
C LEU A 58 3.90 3.90 9.90
N LEU A 59 3.03 3.78 8.88
CA LEU A 59 3.42 4.05 7.49
C LEU A 59 3.87 5.50 7.28
N SER A 60 3.13 6.46 7.84
CA SER A 60 3.49 7.88 7.74
C SER A 60 4.81 8.19 8.43
N CYS A 61 5.04 7.62 9.62
CA CYS A 61 6.33 7.74 10.34
C CYS A 61 7.48 7.20 9.50
N VAL A 62 7.33 6.01 8.89
CA VAL A 62 8.37 5.41 8.04
C VAL A 62 8.68 6.30 6.84
N VAL A 63 7.67 6.83 6.16
CA VAL A 63 7.86 7.78 5.04
C VAL A 63 8.63 9.02 5.50
N ILE A 64 8.21 9.66 6.60
CA ILE A 64 8.86 10.88 7.10
C ILE A 64 10.32 10.62 7.47
N LEU A 65 10.60 9.54 8.21
CA LEU A 65 11.95 9.21 8.65
C LEU A 65 12.89 8.92 7.47
N VAL A 66 12.44 8.16 6.48
CA VAL A 66 13.23 7.89 5.27
C VAL A 66 13.49 9.18 4.49
N GLU A 67 12.49 10.05 4.34
CA GLU A 67 12.64 11.33 3.63
C GLU A 67 13.55 12.32 4.37
N MET A 68 13.59 12.29 5.71
CA MET A 68 14.57 13.05 6.51
C MET A 68 15.99 12.56 6.29
N VAL A 69 16.18 11.24 6.18
CA VAL A 69 17.50 10.64 5.87
C VAL A 69 17.92 11.02 4.44
N LEU A 70 17.01 10.95 3.47
CA LEU A 70 17.25 11.39 2.10
C LEU A 70 17.55 12.90 2.02
N GLY A 71 16.92 13.72 2.86
CA GLY A 71 17.23 15.15 3.02
C GLY A 71 18.67 15.44 3.44
N GLN A 72 19.33 14.48 4.08
CA GLN A 72 20.72 14.58 4.56
C GLN A 72 21.72 13.88 3.63
N ARG A 73 21.31 13.56 2.39
CA ARG A 73 22.09 12.75 1.45
C ARG A 73 23.55 13.19 1.26
N SER A 74 23.82 14.49 1.23
CA SER A 74 25.18 15.05 1.15
C SER A 74 26.15 14.51 2.21
N ARG A 75 25.64 14.14 3.41
CA ARG A 75 26.45 13.59 4.52
C ARG A 75 26.84 12.12 4.34
N TRP A 76 26.09 11.36 3.53
CA TRP A 76 26.23 9.90 3.44
C TRP A 76 26.50 9.40 2.02
N ASP A 77 26.59 10.29 1.02
CA ASP A 77 26.87 9.93 -0.38
C ASP A 77 28.18 9.13 -0.53
N GLY A 78 29.19 9.42 0.29
CA GLY A 78 30.45 8.66 0.30
C GLY A 78 30.29 7.22 0.79
N LEU A 79 29.46 6.99 1.82
CA LEU A 79 29.16 5.64 2.33
C LEU A 79 28.29 4.86 1.34
N ALA A 80 27.29 5.52 0.75
CA ALA A 80 26.41 4.91 -0.25
C ALA A 80 27.18 4.42 -1.49
N ARG A 81 28.19 5.19 -1.95
CA ARG A 81 29.06 4.78 -3.06
C ARG A 81 29.95 3.59 -2.71
N ARG A 82 30.54 3.56 -1.52
CA ARG A 82 31.38 2.42 -1.08
C ARG A 82 30.59 1.12 -0.95
N LEU A 83 29.32 1.20 -0.55
CA LEU A 83 28.44 0.04 -0.47
C LEU A 83 28.01 -0.47 -1.86
N SER A 84 27.80 0.41 -2.83
CA SER A 84 27.32 0.01 -4.16
C SER A 84 28.38 -0.69 -5.02
N GLU A 85 29.68 -0.51 -4.72
CA GLU A 85 30.79 -1.13 -5.46
C GLU A 85 31.00 -2.62 -5.13
N GLN A 86 30.38 -3.15 -4.07
CA GLN A 86 30.58 -4.54 -3.67
C GLN A 86 29.86 -5.52 -4.60
N ARG A 87 30.54 -6.61 -5.01
CA ARG A 87 30.03 -7.56 -6.02
C ARG A 87 28.70 -8.23 -5.65
N TRP A 88 28.45 -8.50 -4.37
CA TRP A 88 27.20 -9.10 -3.89
C TRP A 88 25.99 -8.17 -4.07
N CYS A 89 26.19 -6.86 -4.10
CA CYS A 89 25.15 -5.88 -4.40
C CYS A 89 24.55 -6.12 -5.79
N ARG A 90 25.32 -6.63 -6.77
CA ARG A 90 24.79 -6.89 -8.13
C ARG A 90 23.83 -8.07 -8.22
N VAL A 91 24.01 -9.10 -7.38
CA VAL A 91 23.09 -10.24 -7.30
C VAL A 91 21.87 -9.86 -6.47
N LEU A 92 22.10 -9.21 -5.32
CA LEU A 92 21.03 -8.69 -4.46
C LEU A 92 20.11 -7.73 -5.22
N CYS A 93 20.66 -6.83 -6.05
CA CYS A 93 19.87 -5.91 -6.88
C CYS A 93 18.93 -6.63 -7.86
N ARG A 94 19.28 -7.82 -8.37
CA ARG A 94 18.38 -8.59 -9.25
C ARG A 94 17.20 -9.19 -8.50
N VAL A 95 17.45 -9.77 -7.32
CA VAL A 95 16.38 -10.32 -6.46
C VAL A 95 15.48 -9.20 -5.93
N VAL A 96 16.07 -8.10 -5.46
CA VAL A 96 15.34 -6.90 -5.01
C VAL A 96 14.51 -6.32 -6.15
N ARG A 97 15.05 -6.28 -7.38
CA ARG A 97 14.30 -5.83 -8.55
C ARG A 97 13.08 -6.70 -8.81
N PHE A 98 13.22 -8.02 -8.80
CA PHE A 98 12.10 -8.93 -8.98
C PHE A 98 11.04 -8.74 -7.87
N GLY A 99 11.48 -8.71 -6.62
CA GLY A 99 10.58 -8.49 -5.47
C GLY A 99 9.84 -7.15 -5.55
N TYR A 100 10.51 -6.10 -6.01
CA TYR A 100 9.91 -4.78 -6.21
C TYR A 100 8.91 -4.74 -7.37
N GLU A 101 9.32 -5.19 -8.56
CA GLU A 101 8.48 -5.15 -9.77
C GLU A 101 7.19 -5.97 -9.60
N TYR A 102 7.27 -7.10 -8.88
CA TYR A 102 6.14 -8.00 -8.65
C TYR A 102 5.55 -7.89 -7.24
N CYS A 103 5.87 -6.84 -6.48
CA CYS A 103 5.48 -6.70 -5.07
C CYS A 103 3.97 -6.88 -4.84
N ALA A 104 3.12 -6.21 -5.65
CA ALA A 104 1.66 -6.33 -5.53
C ALA A 104 1.18 -7.79 -5.72
N VAL A 105 1.76 -8.51 -6.68
CA VAL A 105 1.45 -9.93 -6.93
C VAL A 105 1.91 -10.79 -5.77
N LEU A 106 3.13 -10.56 -5.28
CA LEU A 106 3.68 -11.28 -4.12
C LEU A 106 2.84 -11.07 -2.87
N LEU A 107 2.31 -9.86 -2.64
CA LEU A 107 1.38 -9.59 -1.54
C LEU A 107 0.06 -10.36 -1.70
N CYS A 108 -0.48 -10.48 -2.91
CA CYS A 108 -1.68 -11.28 -3.17
C CYS A 108 -1.43 -12.78 -2.92
N VAL A 109 -0.31 -13.30 -3.42
CA VAL A 109 0.08 -14.71 -3.22
C VAL A 109 0.33 -14.99 -1.73
N LEU A 110 0.99 -14.07 -1.03
CA LEU A 110 1.18 -14.15 0.41
C LEU A 110 -0.16 -14.20 1.15
N LEU A 111 -1.09 -13.29 0.85
CA LEU A 111 -2.40 -13.28 1.48
C LEU A 111 -3.17 -14.57 1.21
N ALA A 112 -3.18 -15.06 -0.03
CA ALA A 112 -3.83 -16.31 -0.39
C ALA A 112 -3.24 -17.50 0.39
N GLY A 113 -1.90 -17.59 0.46
CA GLY A 113 -1.22 -18.63 1.25
C GLY A 113 -1.55 -18.54 2.74
N LEU A 114 -1.62 -17.31 3.30
CA LEU A 114 -2.01 -17.10 4.69
C LEU A 114 -3.47 -17.46 4.95
N CYS A 115 -4.38 -17.19 4.01
CA CYS A 115 -5.78 -17.59 4.11
C CYS A 115 -5.92 -19.12 4.06
N TRP A 116 -5.15 -19.78 3.19
CA TRP A 116 -5.14 -21.25 3.09
C TRP A 116 -4.62 -21.91 4.36
N LEU A 117 -3.59 -21.34 4.97
CA LEU A 117 -2.99 -21.87 6.21
C LEU A 117 -3.82 -21.55 7.46
N TYR A 118 -4.74 -20.59 7.42
CA TYR A 118 -5.52 -20.20 8.58
C TYR A 118 -6.50 -21.32 9.01
N PRO A 119 -6.62 -21.70 10.30
CA PRO A 119 -6.07 -21.02 11.49
C PRO A 119 -4.74 -21.59 12.03
N ALA A 120 -3.99 -22.37 11.25
CA ALA A 120 -2.69 -22.90 11.69
C ALA A 120 -1.63 -21.79 11.87
N GLN A 121 -0.57 -22.09 12.62
CA GLN A 121 0.60 -21.20 12.71
C GLN A 121 1.45 -21.31 11.43
N PRO A 122 2.01 -20.20 10.90
CA PRO A 122 2.09 -18.86 11.47
C PRO A 122 0.90 -17.92 11.15
N ALA A 123 -0.09 -18.38 10.38
CA ALA A 123 -1.20 -17.54 9.90
C ALA A 123 -2.04 -16.96 11.04
N ALA A 124 -2.30 -17.72 12.11
CA ALA A 124 -3.02 -17.21 13.28
C ALA A 124 -2.28 -16.08 14.02
N MET A 125 -0.95 -16.16 14.14
CA MET A 125 -0.14 -15.08 14.72
C MET A 125 -0.19 -13.81 13.86
N LEU A 126 0.01 -13.96 12.55
CA LEU A 126 -0.07 -12.85 11.60
C LEU A 126 -1.47 -12.24 11.53
N ASN A 127 -2.51 -13.05 11.74
CA ASN A 127 -3.89 -12.58 11.78
C ASN A 127 -4.12 -11.59 12.93
N ARG A 128 -3.57 -11.86 14.12
CA ARG A 128 -3.62 -10.93 15.26
C ARG A 128 -2.89 -9.63 14.95
N LEU A 129 -1.73 -9.71 14.31
CA LEU A 129 -0.95 -8.54 13.91
C LEU A 129 -1.68 -7.69 12.86
N LEU A 130 -2.35 -8.34 11.90
CA LEU A 130 -3.09 -7.69 10.83
C LEU A 130 -4.56 -7.39 11.20
N SER A 131 -4.90 -7.38 12.49
CA SER A 131 -6.25 -7.08 13.00
C SER A 131 -7.34 -7.86 12.28
N ASP A 132 -7.23 -9.19 12.28
CA ASP A 132 -8.20 -10.13 11.72
C ASP A 132 -8.37 -10.14 10.19
N ARG A 133 -7.58 -9.36 9.43
CA ARG A 133 -7.70 -9.28 7.96
C ARG A 133 -7.56 -10.61 7.24
N ILE A 134 -6.72 -11.53 7.73
CA ILE A 134 -6.53 -12.85 7.12
C ILE A 134 -7.81 -13.67 7.32
N ARG A 135 -8.31 -13.74 8.56
CA ARG A 135 -9.55 -14.44 8.92
C ARG A 135 -10.73 -13.92 8.09
N LEU A 136 -10.90 -12.60 8.03
CA LEU A 136 -11.98 -11.95 7.29
C LEU A 136 -11.91 -12.25 5.78
N THR A 137 -10.71 -12.22 5.20
CA THR A 137 -10.50 -12.56 3.79
C THR A 137 -10.81 -14.02 3.51
N ALA A 138 -10.36 -14.94 4.37
CA ALA A 138 -10.63 -16.37 4.24
C ALA A 138 -12.14 -16.67 4.36
N GLN A 139 -12.83 -16.04 5.32
CA GLN A 139 -14.28 -16.16 5.49
C GLN A 139 -15.04 -15.61 4.28
N ALA A 140 -14.64 -14.45 3.74
CA ALA A 140 -15.24 -13.91 2.53
C ALA A 140 -15.07 -14.83 1.33
N ALA A 141 -13.88 -15.44 1.15
CA ALA A 141 -13.65 -16.43 0.10
C ALA A 141 -14.54 -17.67 0.26
N ALA A 142 -14.71 -18.17 1.48
CA ALA A 142 -15.57 -19.33 1.76
C ALA A 142 -17.06 -19.03 1.54
N ASN A 143 -17.52 -17.83 1.92
CA ASN A 143 -18.94 -17.47 1.87
C ASN A 143 -19.40 -17.01 0.48
N TYR A 144 -18.55 -16.28 -0.26
CA TYR A 144 -18.93 -15.66 -1.53
C TYR A 144 -18.26 -16.31 -2.76
N GLY A 145 -17.21 -17.10 -2.54
CA GLY A 145 -16.40 -17.67 -3.62
C GLY A 145 -15.59 -16.62 -4.39
N ILE A 146 -14.83 -17.10 -5.36
CA ILE A 146 -14.04 -16.27 -6.28
C ILE A 146 -14.57 -16.50 -7.70
N HIS A 147 -15.03 -15.44 -8.34
CA HIS A 147 -15.65 -15.50 -9.67
C HIS A 147 -14.83 -14.70 -10.69
N LEU A 148 -15.00 -15.03 -11.97
CA LEU A 148 -14.26 -14.35 -13.06
C LEU A 148 -14.62 -12.86 -13.18
N LEU A 149 -15.90 -12.53 -12.98
CA LEU A 149 -16.46 -11.17 -13.10
C LEU A 149 -16.86 -10.56 -11.74
N GLY A 150 -16.57 -11.25 -10.64
CA GLY A 150 -16.83 -10.78 -9.28
C GLY A 150 -18.23 -11.12 -8.79
N ASN A 151 -18.57 -10.53 -7.64
CA ASN A 151 -19.82 -10.71 -6.93
C ASN A 151 -20.40 -9.35 -6.54
N SER A 152 -21.73 -9.27 -6.48
CA SER A 152 -22.41 -8.15 -5.80
C SER A 152 -22.53 -8.48 -4.30
N ILE A 153 -21.56 -8.06 -3.50
CA ILE A 153 -21.53 -8.32 -2.05
C ILE A 153 -21.93 -7.06 -1.31
N GLN A 154 -22.90 -7.20 -0.39
CA GLN A 154 -23.20 -6.16 0.58
C GLN A 154 -22.19 -6.25 1.74
N TRP A 155 -21.23 -5.33 1.73
CA TRP A 155 -20.24 -5.23 2.79
C TRP A 155 -20.79 -4.49 4.01
N VAL A 156 -20.66 -5.10 5.18
CA VAL A 156 -21.09 -4.61 6.49
C VAL A 156 -19.85 -4.38 7.34
N GLY A 157 -19.59 -3.11 7.63
CA GLY A 157 -18.49 -2.65 8.48
C GLY A 157 -18.98 -1.71 9.57
N TYR A 158 -18.11 -1.34 10.50
CA TYR A 158 -18.43 -0.51 11.67
C TYR A 158 -18.61 1.00 11.39
N GLY A 159 -18.78 1.40 10.14
CA GLY A 159 -18.72 2.80 9.75
C GLY A 159 -20.02 3.53 10.00
N GLY A 160 -19.96 4.62 10.77
CA GLY A 160 -21.07 5.58 10.89
C GLY A 160 -22.29 5.12 11.68
N ASP A 161 -22.23 3.96 12.34
CA ASP A 161 -23.37 3.38 13.06
C ASP A 161 -23.10 3.27 14.57
N VAL A 162 -24.15 3.39 15.37
CA VAL A 162 -24.07 3.46 16.84
C VAL A 162 -24.29 2.11 17.53
N ASP A 163 -24.87 1.13 16.83
CA ASP A 163 -25.11 -0.22 17.36
C ASP A 163 -23.99 -1.21 17.00
N TRP A 164 -22.88 -1.09 17.73
CA TRP A 164 -21.69 -1.92 17.53
C TRP A 164 -21.90 -3.42 17.78
N ALA A 165 -22.85 -3.77 18.66
CA ALA A 165 -23.09 -5.16 19.06
C ALA A 165 -23.76 -5.92 17.92
N THR A 166 -24.85 -5.37 17.37
CA THR A 166 -25.59 -5.97 16.25
C THR A 166 -24.73 -6.03 14.97
N ILE A 167 -23.90 -5.02 14.73
CA ILE A 167 -22.98 -5.01 13.57
C ILE A 167 -21.90 -6.08 13.72
N GLY A 168 -21.38 -6.31 14.94
CA GLY A 168 -20.36 -7.31 15.17
C GLY A 168 -20.75 -8.72 14.71
N GLU A 169 -22.03 -9.09 14.89
CA GLU A 169 -22.57 -10.38 14.45
C GLU A 169 -22.66 -10.51 12.92
N ARG A 170 -22.80 -9.38 12.23
CA ARG A 170 -22.97 -9.32 10.77
C ARG A 170 -21.74 -8.81 10.03
N TYR A 171 -20.67 -8.49 10.75
CA TYR A 171 -19.46 -7.88 10.20
C TYR A 171 -18.82 -8.85 9.20
N ASN A 172 -18.68 -8.40 7.96
CA ASN A 172 -18.10 -9.19 6.88
C ASN A 172 -17.10 -8.39 6.04
N PHE A 173 -16.79 -7.14 6.41
CA PHE A 173 -15.96 -6.25 5.62
C PHE A 173 -14.50 -6.74 5.52
N VAL A 174 -13.90 -6.61 4.33
CA VAL A 174 -12.50 -6.98 4.07
C VAL A 174 -11.68 -5.72 3.81
N ASP A 175 -10.75 -5.42 4.71
CA ASP A 175 -9.93 -4.20 4.64
C ASP A 175 -8.74 -4.28 3.67
N CYS A 176 -8.48 -5.40 3.00
CA CYS A 176 -7.41 -5.51 2.01
C CYS A 176 -7.93 -5.15 0.61
N SER A 177 -7.32 -4.15 -0.03
CA SER A 177 -7.75 -3.70 -1.36
C SER A 177 -7.69 -4.80 -2.42
N TYR A 178 -6.69 -5.67 -2.36
CA TYR A 178 -6.48 -6.71 -3.35
C TYR A 178 -7.62 -7.74 -3.32
N SER A 179 -7.98 -8.21 -2.13
CA SER A 179 -9.09 -9.15 -1.95
C SER A 179 -10.44 -8.47 -2.15
N LEU A 180 -10.62 -7.23 -1.69
CA LEU A 180 -11.85 -6.48 -1.94
C LEU A 180 -12.10 -6.27 -3.44
N THR A 181 -11.03 -5.97 -4.20
CA THR A 181 -11.09 -5.87 -5.67
C THR A 181 -11.44 -7.23 -6.30
N LEU A 182 -10.83 -8.31 -5.81
CA LEU A 182 -11.09 -9.68 -6.27
C LEU A 182 -12.54 -10.11 -6.07
N PHE A 183 -13.10 -9.87 -4.89
CA PHE A 183 -14.46 -10.30 -4.58
C PHE A 183 -15.51 -9.45 -5.30
N ASN A 184 -15.31 -8.13 -5.44
CA ASN A 184 -16.29 -7.26 -6.09
C ASN A 184 -16.24 -7.30 -7.62
N TYR A 185 -15.03 -7.33 -8.21
CA TYR A 185 -14.83 -7.16 -9.66
C TYR A 185 -14.27 -8.39 -10.37
N GLY A 186 -13.91 -9.42 -9.61
CA GLY A 186 -13.50 -10.72 -10.14
C GLY A 186 -12.04 -10.83 -10.53
N VAL A 187 -11.68 -12.04 -10.95
CA VAL A 187 -10.31 -12.42 -11.34
C VAL A 187 -9.84 -11.60 -12.54
N ILE A 188 -10.69 -11.38 -13.55
CA ILE A 188 -10.28 -10.70 -14.79
C ILE A 188 -9.87 -9.26 -14.50
N PHE A 189 -10.71 -8.51 -13.80
CA PHE A 189 -10.42 -7.12 -13.47
C PHE A 189 -9.23 -7.01 -12.50
N SER A 190 -9.17 -7.88 -11.48
CA SER A 190 -8.05 -7.89 -10.53
C SER A 190 -6.72 -8.18 -11.22
N ALA A 191 -6.68 -9.11 -12.16
CA ALA A 191 -5.49 -9.38 -12.95
C ALA A 191 -5.06 -8.15 -13.76
N LEU A 192 -6.02 -7.42 -14.34
CA LEU A 192 -5.75 -6.18 -15.08
C LEU A 192 -5.12 -5.11 -14.18
N VAL A 193 -5.66 -4.92 -12.98
CA VAL A 193 -5.10 -4.00 -11.97
C VAL A 193 -3.68 -4.42 -11.59
N LEU A 194 -3.44 -5.71 -11.32
CA LEU A 194 -2.12 -6.23 -10.98
C LEU A 194 -1.10 -6.04 -12.11
N VAL A 195 -1.50 -6.28 -13.37
CA VAL A 195 -0.66 -5.98 -14.53
C VAL A 195 -0.30 -4.50 -14.59
N GLY A 196 -1.27 -3.60 -14.39
CA GLY A 196 -1.04 -2.16 -14.33
C GLY A 196 -0.01 -1.76 -13.25
N LEU A 197 -0.14 -2.33 -12.05
CA LEU A 197 0.80 -2.13 -10.95
C LEU A 197 2.21 -2.64 -11.30
N VAL A 198 2.34 -3.85 -11.85
CA VAL A 198 3.64 -4.41 -12.27
C VAL A 198 4.31 -3.54 -13.35
N LEU A 199 3.54 -3.08 -14.34
CA LEU A 199 4.04 -2.20 -15.40
C LEU A 199 4.53 -0.87 -14.83
N LEU A 200 3.79 -0.29 -13.88
CA LEU A 200 4.19 0.93 -13.18
C LEU A 200 5.48 0.71 -12.37
N GLY A 201 5.55 -0.35 -11.57
CA GLY A 201 6.76 -0.73 -10.84
C GLY A 201 7.96 -0.82 -11.77
N LYS A 202 7.86 -1.57 -12.87
CA LYS A 202 8.91 -1.69 -13.90
C LYS A 202 9.37 -0.34 -14.45
N ARG A 203 8.44 0.59 -14.70
CA ARG A 203 8.78 1.93 -15.21
C ARG A 203 9.49 2.77 -14.15
N LEU A 204 8.99 2.79 -12.92
CA LEU A 204 9.61 3.53 -11.81
C LEU A 204 11.05 3.04 -11.55
N TYR A 205 11.26 1.73 -11.59
CA TYR A 205 12.61 1.15 -11.47
C TYR A 205 13.53 1.63 -12.60
N LYS A 206 13.05 1.60 -13.85
CA LYS A 206 13.83 2.05 -15.03
C LYS A 206 14.17 3.54 -14.99
N GLN A 207 13.34 4.37 -14.37
CA GLN A 207 13.63 5.80 -14.17
C GLN A 207 14.78 6.04 -13.19
N GLY A 208 15.17 5.04 -12.38
CA GLY A 208 16.31 5.11 -11.47
C GLY A 208 16.09 6.02 -10.26
N ASN A 209 14.87 6.54 -10.05
CA ASN A 209 14.55 7.29 -8.84
C ASN A 209 14.10 6.33 -7.74
N TRP A 210 15.05 5.93 -6.90
CA TRP A 210 14.82 5.05 -5.76
C TRP A 210 13.81 5.59 -4.76
N ASN A 211 13.66 6.92 -4.65
CA ASN A 211 12.66 7.49 -3.75
C ASN A 211 11.24 7.20 -4.25
N HIS A 212 10.99 7.36 -5.55
CA HIS A 212 9.69 7.01 -6.14
C HIS A 212 9.40 5.52 -6.00
N CYS A 213 10.42 4.66 -6.08
CA CYS A 213 10.26 3.23 -5.83
C CYS A 213 9.85 2.95 -4.37
N PHE A 214 10.52 3.60 -3.40
CA PHE A 214 10.17 3.49 -1.99
C PHE A 214 8.72 3.94 -1.71
N LEU A 215 8.35 5.14 -2.17
CA LEU A 215 7.00 5.67 -1.98
C LEU A 215 5.93 4.78 -2.62
N TYR A 216 6.21 4.21 -3.80
CA TYR A 216 5.34 3.24 -4.45
C TYR A 216 5.13 1.98 -3.59
N LEU A 217 6.19 1.41 -2.99
CA LEU A 217 6.07 0.28 -2.07
C LEU A 217 5.25 0.62 -0.83
N MET A 218 5.40 1.83 -0.28
CA MET A 218 4.60 2.26 0.87
C MET A 218 3.11 2.31 0.52
N VAL A 219 2.75 2.75 -0.68
CA VAL A 219 1.36 2.73 -1.18
C VAL A 219 0.85 1.30 -1.35
N LEU A 220 1.63 0.40 -1.94
CA LEU A 220 1.23 -1.01 -2.08
C LEU A 220 1.00 -1.69 -0.72
N GLY A 221 1.84 -1.36 0.27
CA GLY A 221 1.70 -1.82 1.66
C GLY A 221 0.47 -1.23 2.35
N CYS A 222 0.20 0.07 2.16
CA CYS A 222 -1.03 0.70 2.64
C CYS A 222 -2.28 0.01 2.05
N CYS A 223 -2.28 -0.27 0.75
CA CYS A 223 -3.40 -0.94 0.08
C CYS A 223 -3.59 -2.41 0.52
N PHE A 224 -2.57 -3.02 1.14
CA PHE A 224 -2.69 -4.35 1.73
C PHE A 224 -3.51 -4.34 3.03
N ILE A 225 -3.43 -3.24 3.78
CA ILE A 225 -4.07 -3.08 5.09
C ILE A 225 -5.32 -2.18 5.04
N GLU A 226 -5.52 -1.45 3.95
CA GLU A 226 -6.69 -0.60 3.73
C GLU A 226 -7.28 -0.74 2.32
N PRO A 227 -8.61 -0.58 2.16
CA PRO A 227 -9.34 -0.79 0.91
C PRO A 227 -9.29 0.44 -0.04
N ARG A 228 -8.12 1.07 -0.21
CA ARG A 228 -7.96 2.37 -0.89
C ARG A 228 -7.27 2.32 -2.26
N LEU A 229 -6.96 1.13 -2.78
CA LEU A 229 -6.18 1.00 -4.02
C LEU A 229 -6.86 1.69 -5.22
N LEU A 230 -8.16 1.47 -5.40
CA LEU A 230 -8.93 1.97 -6.55
C LEU A 230 -9.60 3.32 -6.30
N GLU A 231 -9.43 3.88 -5.11
CA GLU A 231 -10.01 5.18 -4.76
C GLU A 231 -9.16 6.29 -5.36
N VAL A 232 -9.50 6.66 -6.61
CA VAL A 232 -8.75 7.63 -7.43
C VAL A 232 -8.59 9.00 -6.75
N HIS A 233 -9.53 9.39 -5.89
CA HIS A 233 -9.49 10.64 -5.14
C HIS A 233 -8.40 10.65 -4.04
N LEU A 234 -7.88 9.49 -3.65
CA LEU A 234 -6.81 9.30 -2.67
C LEU A 234 -5.53 8.79 -3.33
N ASN A 235 -5.65 7.69 -4.05
CA ASN A 235 -4.51 6.95 -4.56
C ASN A 235 -4.04 7.49 -5.92
N LEU A 236 -3.29 8.59 -5.87
CA LEU A 236 -2.75 9.24 -7.06
C LEU A 236 -1.65 8.41 -7.77
N VAL A 237 -1.19 7.30 -7.19
CA VAL A 237 -0.27 6.37 -7.85
C VAL A 237 -0.91 5.76 -9.11
N LEU A 238 -2.24 5.60 -9.15
CA LEU A 238 -2.94 5.19 -10.36
C LEU A 238 -2.79 6.23 -11.48
N PHE A 239 -2.71 7.53 -11.17
CA PHE A 239 -2.40 8.56 -12.17
C PHE A 239 -0.96 8.51 -12.65
N ALA A 240 -0.01 7.98 -11.85
CA ALA A 240 1.34 7.69 -12.35
C ALA A 240 1.33 6.59 -13.43
N ALA A 241 0.26 5.79 -13.52
CA ALA A 241 0.02 4.88 -14.63
C ALA A 241 -0.60 5.56 -15.86
N ALA A 242 -1.18 6.76 -15.76
CA ALA A 242 -1.78 7.45 -16.92
C ALA A 242 -0.76 7.76 -18.05
N PRO A 243 0.48 8.20 -17.76
CA PRO A 243 1.53 8.29 -18.78
C PRO A 243 1.87 6.95 -19.43
N ILE A 244 1.55 5.80 -18.82
CA ILE A 244 1.74 4.46 -19.40
C ILE A 244 0.78 4.22 -20.56
N LEU A 245 -0.44 4.77 -20.46
CA LEU A 245 -1.45 4.72 -21.52
C LEU A 245 -1.16 5.72 -22.64
N TYR A 246 -0.52 6.85 -22.32
CA TYR A 246 -0.26 7.93 -23.29
C TYR A 246 1.11 7.87 -23.98
N THR A 247 2.14 7.30 -23.35
CA THR A 247 3.43 7.13 -24.01
C THR A 247 3.45 5.78 -24.71
N CYS A 248 3.33 5.84 -26.04
CA CYS A 248 3.51 4.67 -26.90
C CYS A 248 4.80 3.94 -26.48
N PRO A 249 4.75 2.64 -26.21
CA PRO A 249 5.96 1.91 -25.89
C PRO A 249 6.98 2.06 -27.01
N LYS A 250 8.22 2.45 -26.71
CA LYS A 250 9.31 2.60 -27.70
C LYS A 250 9.56 1.33 -28.54
N TRP A 251 9.09 0.15 -28.12
CA TRP A 251 9.15 -1.08 -28.93
C TRP A 251 8.16 -1.12 -30.09
N LEU A 252 7.18 -0.20 -30.15
CA LEU A 252 6.32 0.03 -31.31
C LEU A 252 6.90 1.06 -32.29
N GLU A 253 7.85 1.89 -31.83
CA GLU A 253 8.51 2.91 -32.65
C GLU A 253 9.68 2.37 -33.49
N GLY A 254 10.05 1.09 -33.29
CA GLY A 254 11.21 0.43 -33.92
C GLY A 254 10.90 -0.38 -35.17
N ARG A 255 9.93 0.03 -35.99
CA ARG A 255 9.77 -0.47 -37.38
C ARG A 255 9.36 0.68 -38.31
N LYS A 256 10.33 1.50 -38.67
CA LYS A 256 10.35 2.24 -39.94
C LYS A 256 11.77 2.21 -40.46
#